data_AF-A0A0D8Y3D9-F1
#
_entry.id   AF-A0A0D8Y3D9-F1
#
_cell.length_a   1.000
_cell.length_b   1.000
_cell.length_c   1.000
_cell.angle_alpha   90.00
_cell.angle_beta   90.00
_cell.angle_gamma   90.00
#
_symmetry.space_group_name_H-M   'P 1'
#
loop_
_entity.id
_entity.type
_entity.pdbx_description
1 polymer ?
#
loop_
_entity_poly.entity_id
_entity_poly.type
_entity_poly.pdbx_seq_one_letter_code
_entity_poly.pdbx_strand_id
1 'polypeptide(L)'
;MLNFKGKSIEVDAQRDTFLTASNNARGMAELLMELRKGLETEWNKTQHSTVEMGKLEHAASQLTDVSRKMHHLASLGMESLCKTAFRPKLRASCDSFVDLPHVLTDSQLSEFEAVDPFIEQFNVNLDKQIASFEQLLHKENFHCLLLTVCSEVERQMERVIMKCSFNRLGGLQLDREFRQLSTYLSGIVGWIARERCARLAQIVALLNVENLEEAVELREAVKASPIARVLTPADAVKVLQLRTDLPTPLVQKLDL
;
A
#
# COMPACT_ATOMS: atom_id res chain seq x y z
N MET A 1 6.03 -38.68 6.72
CA MET A 1 6.88 -37.45 6.72
C MET A 1 7.52 -37.14 5.36
N LEU A 2 7.05 -37.69 4.23
CA LEU A 2 7.76 -37.60 2.93
C LEU A 2 7.07 -36.75 1.84
N ASN A 3 5.95 -36.08 2.12
CA ASN A 3 5.20 -35.32 1.10
C ASN A 3 5.33 -33.78 1.19
N PHE A 4 6.04 -33.26 2.20
CA PHE A 4 6.22 -31.81 2.35
C PHE A 4 7.34 -31.25 1.44
N LYS A 5 8.39 -32.04 1.19
CA LYS A 5 9.57 -31.60 0.43
C LYS A 5 9.32 -31.51 -1.08
N GLY A 6 8.47 -32.40 -1.62
CA GLY A 6 8.05 -32.33 -3.03
C GLY A 6 7.12 -31.13 -3.31
N LYS A 7 6.20 -30.86 -2.38
CA LYS A 7 5.25 -29.74 -2.49
C LYS A 7 5.93 -28.37 -2.35
N SER A 8 6.98 -28.25 -1.53
CA SER A 8 7.74 -26.99 -1.42
C SER A 8 8.53 -26.69 -2.70
N ILE A 9 9.15 -27.70 -3.31
CA ILE A 9 9.92 -27.55 -4.56
C ILE A 9 9.01 -27.09 -5.71
N GLU A 10 7.80 -27.65 -5.81
CA GLU A 10 6.82 -27.28 -6.83
C GLU A 10 6.30 -25.84 -6.65
N VAL A 11 6.09 -25.42 -5.39
CA VAL A 11 5.67 -24.03 -5.06
C VAL A 11 6.77 -23.02 -5.37
N ASP A 12 8.04 -23.35 -5.09
CA ASP A 12 9.17 -22.48 -5.42
C ASP A 12 9.35 -22.37 -6.94
N ALA A 13 9.23 -23.47 -7.69
CA ALA A 13 9.29 -23.45 -9.16
C ALA A 13 8.15 -22.64 -9.80
N GLN A 14 6.93 -22.75 -9.24
CA GLN A 14 5.79 -21.94 -9.68
C GLN A 14 6.01 -20.45 -9.40
N ARG A 15 6.56 -20.11 -8.23
CA ARG A 15 6.93 -18.73 -7.89
C ARG A 15 7.94 -18.18 -8.88
N ASP A 16 9.03 -18.91 -9.13
CA ASP A 16 10.11 -18.45 -10.00
C ASP A 16 9.62 -18.28 -11.45
N THR A 17 8.76 -19.19 -11.93
CA THR A 17 8.09 -19.07 -13.23
C THR A 17 7.21 -17.81 -13.29
N PHE A 18 6.44 -17.54 -12.24
CA PHE A 18 5.56 -16.36 -12.17
C PHE A 18 6.36 -15.05 -12.15
N LEU A 19 7.44 -14.98 -11.36
CA LEU A 19 8.32 -13.82 -11.28
C LEU A 19 9.00 -13.56 -12.63
N THR A 20 9.51 -14.62 -13.26
CA THR A 20 10.12 -14.55 -14.59
C THR A 20 9.13 -14.05 -15.64
N ALA A 21 7.92 -14.61 -15.68
CA ALA A 21 6.89 -14.17 -16.62
C ALA A 21 6.49 -12.70 -16.40
N SER A 22 6.38 -12.27 -15.15
CA SER A 22 6.05 -10.87 -14.80
C SER A 22 7.15 -9.89 -15.20
N ASN A 23 8.42 -10.26 -15.01
CA ASN A 23 9.57 -9.47 -15.46
C ASN A 23 9.65 -9.41 -16.98
N ASN A 24 9.44 -10.54 -17.65
CA ASN A 24 9.42 -10.59 -19.11
C ASN A 24 8.30 -9.71 -19.67
N ALA A 25 7.10 -9.71 -19.05
CA ALA A 25 6.03 -8.80 -19.45
C ALA A 25 6.43 -7.33 -19.34
N ARG A 26 7.11 -6.94 -18.24
CA ARG A 26 7.62 -5.57 -18.08
C ARG A 26 8.66 -5.21 -19.14
N GLY A 27 9.70 -6.04 -19.30
CA GLY A 27 10.76 -5.80 -20.27
C GLY A 27 10.27 -5.81 -21.72
N MET A 28 9.33 -6.70 -22.08
CA MET A 28 8.72 -6.71 -23.40
C MET A 28 7.95 -5.41 -23.68
N ALA A 29 7.28 -4.82 -22.69
CA ALA A 29 6.58 -3.56 -22.88
C ALA A 29 7.54 -2.42 -23.27
N GLU A 30 8.73 -2.38 -22.65
CA GLU A 30 9.78 -1.40 -22.93
C GLU A 30 10.42 -1.65 -24.30
N LEU A 31 10.79 -2.91 -24.60
CA LEU A 31 11.37 -3.30 -25.88
C LEU A 31 10.44 -3.01 -27.07
N LEU A 32 9.13 -3.17 -26.91
CA LEU A 32 8.15 -2.82 -27.94
C LEU A 32 8.14 -1.32 -28.25
N MET A 33 8.34 -0.47 -27.24
CA MET A 33 8.41 0.98 -27.43
C MET A 33 9.74 1.40 -28.08
N GLU A 34 10.84 0.76 -27.70
CA GLU A 34 12.14 0.96 -28.38
C GLU A 34 12.10 0.52 -29.84
N LEU A 35 11.52 -0.66 -30.11
CA LEU A 35 11.31 -1.16 -31.47
C LEU A 35 10.49 -0.18 -32.30
N ARG A 36 9.36 0.30 -31.76
CA ARG A 36 8.52 1.32 -32.42
C ARG A 36 9.34 2.55 -32.79
N LYS A 37 10.08 3.11 -31.83
CA LYS A 37 10.90 4.31 -32.05
C LYS A 37 11.98 4.05 -33.11
N GLY A 38 12.63 2.90 -33.08
CA GLY A 38 13.61 2.49 -34.08
C GLY A 38 13.01 2.41 -35.48
N LEU A 39 11.84 1.76 -35.62
CA LEU A 39 11.11 1.65 -36.88
C LEU A 39 10.74 3.03 -37.43
N GLU A 40 10.16 3.91 -36.61
CA GLU A 40 9.82 5.27 -37.01
C GLU A 40 11.05 6.08 -37.43
N THR A 41 12.18 5.91 -36.72
CA THR A 41 13.44 6.60 -37.03
C THR A 41 14.02 6.18 -38.38
N GLU A 42 14.09 4.88 -38.64
CA GLU A 42 14.60 4.36 -39.91
C GLU A 42 13.68 4.72 -41.08
N TRP A 43 12.36 4.62 -40.88
CA TRP A 43 11.37 4.96 -41.90
C TRP A 43 11.45 6.42 -42.34
N ASN A 44 11.65 7.34 -41.39
CA ASN A 44 11.75 8.77 -41.70
C ASN A 44 13.01 9.16 -42.49
N LYS A 45 13.94 8.24 -42.75
CA LYS A 45 15.13 8.50 -43.58
C LYS A 45 14.84 8.48 -45.08
N THR A 46 13.71 7.93 -45.49
CA THR A 46 13.31 7.81 -46.90
C THR A 46 11.98 8.49 -47.20
N GLN A 47 11.77 8.87 -48.46
CA GLN A 47 10.49 9.42 -48.90
C GLN A 47 9.47 8.30 -49.07
N HIS A 48 8.26 8.50 -48.54
CA HIS A 48 7.18 7.52 -48.58
C HIS A 48 5.89 8.17 -49.06
N SER A 49 5.05 7.38 -49.74
CA SER A 49 3.70 7.82 -50.07
C SER A 49 2.83 7.93 -48.82
N THR A 50 1.77 8.73 -48.91
CA THR A 50 0.79 8.88 -47.82
C THR A 50 0.14 7.57 -47.40
N VAL A 51 -0.08 6.65 -48.35
CA VAL A 51 -0.63 5.31 -48.10
C VAL A 51 0.34 4.45 -47.27
N GLU A 52 1.63 4.51 -47.59
CA GLU A 52 2.66 3.76 -46.86
C GLU A 52 2.85 4.31 -45.44
N MET A 53 2.81 5.64 -45.28
CA MET A 53 2.83 6.28 -43.96
C MET A 53 1.67 5.81 -43.08
N GLY A 54 0.44 5.78 -43.62
CA GLY A 54 -0.74 5.33 -42.88
C GLY A 54 -0.67 3.85 -42.45
N LYS A 55 -0.06 2.98 -43.28
CA LYS A 55 0.16 1.56 -42.90
C LYS A 55 1.16 1.42 -41.76
N LEU A 56 2.27 2.18 -41.81
CA LEU A 56 3.24 2.17 -40.71
C LEU A 56 2.59 2.70 -39.42
N GLU A 57 1.88 3.81 -39.48
CA GLU A 57 1.22 4.39 -38.31
C GLU A 57 0.27 3.40 -37.66
N HIS A 58 -0.52 2.67 -38.47
CA HIS A 58 -1.37 1.60 -37.97
C HIS A 58 -0.56 0.51 -37.26
N ALA A 59 0.49 -0.03 -37.89
CA ALA A 59 1.33 -1.08 -37.28
C ALA A 59 2.03 -0.59 -36.00
N ALA A 60 2.55 0.64 -35.98
CA ALA A 60 3.19 1.27 -34.83
C ALA A 60 2.19 1.47 -33.67
N SER A 61 0.93 1.80 -33.98
CA SER A 61 -0.13 1.89 -32.97
C SER A 61 -0.40 0.53 -32.30
N GLN A 62 -0.36 -0.57 -33.06
CA GLN A 62 -0.53 -1.92 -32.53
C GLN A 62 0.60 -2.30 -31.55
N LEU A 63 1.86 -1.93 -31.84
CA LEU A 63 2.98 -2.13 -30.90
C LEU A 63 2.74 -1.39 -29.57
N THR A 64 2.20 -0.18 -29.65
CA THR A 64 1.87 0.64 -28.47
C THR A 64 0.76 0.00 -27.65
N ASP A 65 -0.26 -0.55 -28.31
CA ASP A 65 -1.36 -1.23 -27.62
C ASP A 65 -0.89 -2.52 -26.94
N VAL A 66 0.00 -3.30 -27.59
CA VAL A 66 0.58 -4.49 -26.96
C VAL A 66 1.48 -4.10 -25.79
N SER A 67 2.31 -3.07 -25.93
CA SER A 67 3.14 -2.54 -24.82
C SER A 67 2.27 -2.15 -23.62
N ARG A 68 1.17 -1.43 -23.84
CA ARG A 68 0.21 -1.05 -22.79
C ARG A 68 -0.38 -2.28 -22.09
N LYS A 69 -0.77 -3.31 -22.86
CA LYS A 69 -1.29 -4.58 -22.31
C LYS A 69 -0.25 -5.32 -21.49
N MET A 70 1.01 -5.34 -21.94
CA MET A 70 2.11 -5.97 -21.22
C MET A 70 2.44 -5.24 -19.91
N HIS A 71 2.45 -3.91 -19.91
CA HIS A 71 2.55 -3.12 -18.68
C HIS A 71 1.41 -3.43 -17.70
N HIS A 72 0.17 -3.48 -18.19
CA HIS A 72 -0.98 -3.79 -17.34
C HIS A 72 -0.88 -5.21 -16.76
N LEU A 73 -0.52 -6.20 -17.57
CA LEU A 73 -0.33 -7.58 -17.13
C LEU A 73 0.75 -7.69 -16.06
N ALA A 74 1.88 -7.00 -16.23
CA ALA A 74 2.96 -6.97 -15.23
C ALA A 74 2.48 -6.35 -13.90
N SER A 75 1.69 -5.27 -13.95
CA SER A 75 1.10 -4.66 -12.75
C SER A 75 0.10 -5.58 -12.04
N LEU A 76 -0.80 -6.25 -12.79
CA LEU A 76 -1.68 -7.29 -12.24
C LEU A 76 -0.88 -8.45 -11.59
N GLY A 77 0.27 -8.79 -12.18
CA GLY A 77 1.20 -9.74 -11.62
C GLY A 77 1.67 -9.34 -10.22
N MET A 78 2.06 -8.06 -10.04
CA MET A 78 2.49 -7.54 -8.74
C MET A 78 1.35 -7.50 -7.71
N GLU A 79 0.12 -7.21 -8.14
CA GLU A 79 -1.07 -7.31 -7.28
C GLU A 79 -1.31 -8.75 -6.79
N SER A 80 -1.22 -9.72 -7.69
CA SER A 80 -1.36 -11.14 -7.36
C SER A 80 -0.23 -11.62 -6.45
N LEU A 81 1.00 -11.16 -6.68
CA LEU A 81 2.15 -11.46 -5.82
C LEU A 81 1.96 -10.92 -4.40
N CYS A 82 1.53 -9.65 -4.27
CA CYS A 82 1.21 -9.08 -2.96
C CYS A 82 0.11 -9.89 -2.24
N LYS A 83 -0.98 -10.21 -2.96
CA LYS A 83 -2.10 -10.99 -2.42
C LYS A 83 -1.67 -12.38 -1.92
N THR A 84 -0.71 -13.01 -2.58
CA THR A 84 -0.33 -14.40 -2.30
C THR A 84 0.83 -14.48 -1.30
N ALA A 85 1.85 -13.63 -1.45
CA ALA A 85 3.05 -13.68 -0.64
C ALA A 85 3.00 -12.77 0.59
N PHE A 86 2.42 -11.56 0.47
CA PHE A 86 2.44 -10.54 1.52
C PHE A 86 1.21 -10.60 2.41
N ARG A 87 0.01 -10.58 1.82
CA ARG A 87 -1.24 -10.46 2.58
C ARG A 87 -1.41 -11.47 3.73
N PRO A 88 -1.11 -12.78 3.59
CA PRO A 88 -1.24 -13.71 4.71
C PRO A 88 -0.31 -13.38 5.88
N LYS A 89 0.93 -12.98 5.58
CA LYS A 89 1.94 -12.63 6.59
C LYS A 89 1.64 -11.28 7.24
N LEU A 90 1.27 -10.27 6.43
CA LEU A 90 0.81 -8.97 6.93
C LEU A 90 -0.39 -9.13 7.84
N ARG A 91 -1.40 -9.91 7.43
CA ARG A 91 -2.57 -10.19 8.26
C ARG A 91 -2.18 -10.80 9.60
N ALA A 92 -1.36 -11.86 9.58
CA ALA A 92 -0.90 -12.53 10.80
C ALA A 92 -0.08 -11.61 11.70
N SER A 93 0.81 -10.79 11.12
CA SER A 93 1.61 -9.82 11.87
C SER A 93 0.78 -8.68 12.44
N CYS A 94 -0.28 -8.24 11.76
CA CYS A 94 -1.19 -7.22 12.28
C CYS A 94 -2.15 -7.78 13.33
N ASP A 95 -2.52 -9.07 13.27
CA ASP A 95 -3.50 -9.64 14.20
C ASP A 95 -3.02 -9.54 15.67
N SER A 96 -1.71 -9.56 15.93
CA SER A 96 -1.16 -9.34 17.29
C SER A 96 -1.41 -7.93 17.83
N PHE A 97 -1.70 -6.95 16.98
CA PHE A 97 -2.07 -5.59 17.41
C PHE A 97 -3.35 -5.59 18.22
N VAL A 98 -4.31 -6.47 17.87
CA VAL A 98 -5.62 -6.55 18.54
C VAL A 98 -5.48 -7.00 19.99
N ASP A 99 -4.46 -7.80 20.28
CA ASP A 99 -4.22 -8.37 21.61
C ASP A 99 -3.50 -7.40 22.56
N LEU A 100 -3.00 -6.27 22.05
CA LEU A 100 -2.33 -5.24 22.86
C LEU A 100 -3.35 -4.33 23.57
N PRO A 101 -3.04 -3.85 24.78
CA PRO A 101 -3.87 -2.83 25.43
C PRO A 101 -3.79 -1.52 24.66
N HIS A 102 -4.97 -0.94 24.37
CA HIS A 102 -5.12 0.37 23.70
C HIS A 102 -5.88 1.38 24.57
N VAL A 103 -6.45 0.93 25.69
CA VAL A 103 -6.90 1.79 26.78
C VAL A 103 -5.79 1.79 27.82
N LEU A 104 -4.91 2.79 27.73
CA LEU A 104 -3.66 2.80 28.47
C LEU A 104 -3.75 3.59 29.77
N THR A 105 -2.93 3.22 30.73
CA THR A 105 -2.54 4.06 31.88
C THR A 105 -1.19 4.73 31.60
N ASP A 106 -0.82 5.75 32.38
CA ASP A 106 0.49 6.42 32.23
C ASP A 106 1.68 5.44 32.38
N SER A 107 1.57 4.44 33.25
CA SER A 107 2.61 3.40 33.41
C SER A 107 2.77 2.57 32.15
N GLN A 108 1.65 2.09 31.58
CA GLN A 108 1.68 1.27 30.36
C GLN A 108 2.16 2.08 29.15
N LEU A 109 1.77 3.35 29.06
CA LEU A 109 2.31 4.24 28.03
C LEU A 109 3.83 4.35 28.18
N SER A 110 4.33 4.65 29.38
CA SER A 110 5.77 4.75 29.65
C SER A 110 6.53 3.45 29.30
N GLU A 111 5.93 2.29 29.59
CA GLU A 111 6.48 0.98 29.22
C GLU A 111 6.59 0.81 27.70
N PHE A 112 5.54 1.17 26.96
CA PHE A 112 5.52 1.12 25.49
C PHE A 112 6.47 2.12 24.85
N GLU A 113 6.65 3.29 25.48
CA GLU A 113 7.61 4.28 24.99
C GLU A 113 9.06 3.82 25.13
N ALA A 114 9.35 3.05 26.19
CA ALA A 114 10.65 2.48 26.47
C ALA A 114 10.95 1.24 25.59
N VAL A 115 9.95 0.39 25.37
CA VAL A 115 10.05 -0.80 24.53
C VAL A 115 8.79 -0.89 23.66
N ASP A 116 8.97 -0.65 22.36
CA ASP A 116 7.88 -0.74 21.41
C ASP A 116 7.30 -2.16 21.36
N PRO A 117 5.97 -2.34 21.56
CA PRO A 117 5.36 -3.66 21.63
C PRO A 117 5.03 -4.24 20.24
N PHE A 118 5.14 -3.46 19.16
CA PHE A 118 4.51 -3.82 17.88
C PHE A 118 5.23 -3.32 16.63
N ILE A 119 5.25 -2.01 16.40
CA ILE A 119 5.50 -1.46 15.06
C ILE A 119 6.95 -1.63 14.60
N GLU A 120 7.91 -1.64 15.52
CA GLU A 120 9.31 -1.88 15.20
C GLU A 120 9.49 -3.29 14.64
N GLN A 121 8.95 -4.30 15.33
CA GLN A 121 9.02 -5.69 14.87
C GLN A 121 8.19 -5.91 13.59
N PHE A 122 7.05 -5.23 13.46
CA PHE A 122 6.25 -5.22 12.24
C PHE A 122 7.06 -4.71 11.04
N ASN A 123 7.73 -3.57 11.18
CA ASN A 123 8.57 -2.98 10.14
C ASN A 123 9.75 -3.88 9.78
N VAL A 124 10.43 -4.50 10.76
CA VAL A 124 11.52 -5.46 10.51
C VAL A 124 11.03 -6.67 9.71
N ASN A 125 9.86 -7.21 10.06
CA ASN A 125 9.28 -8.36 9.34
C ASN A 125 8.90 -7.99 7.91
N LEU A 126 8.34 -6.81 7.71
CA LEU A 126 7.99 -6.27 6.40
C LEU A 126 9.24 -6.05 5.54
N ASP A 127 10.29 -5.46 6.11
CA ASP A 127 11.55 -5.20 5.43
C ASP A 127 12.22 -6.47 4.93
N LYS A 128 12.36 -7.45 5.82
CA LYS A 128 12.89 -8.77 5.47
C LYS A 128 12.10 -9.43 4.35
N GLN A 129 10.77 -9.26 4.35
CA GLN A 129 9.94 -9.81 3.30
C GLN A 129 10.14 -9.08 1.97
N ILE A 130 10.19 -7.76 1.98
CA ILE A 130 10.42 -6.93 0.79
C ILE A 130 11.79 -7.24 0.16
N ALA A 131 12.84 -7.29 0.97
CA ALA A 131 14.21 -7.57 0.53
C ALA A 131 14.35 -8.89 -0.24
N SER A 132 13.49 -9.89 0.07
CA SER A 132 13.51 -11.18 -0.65
C SER A 132 13.09 -11.09 -2.13
N PHE A 133 12.49 -9.98 -2.57
CA PHE A 133 12.05 -9.77 -3.95
C PHE A 133 12.87 -8.73 -4.72
N GLU A 134 13.71 -7.94 -4.06
CA GLU A 134 14.43 -6.81 -4.66
C GLU A 134 15.32 -7.26 -5.83
N GLN A 135 16.10 -8.32 -5.63
CA GLN A 135 17.01 -8.86 -6.66
C GLN A 135 16.31 -9.78 -7.67
N LEU A 136 15.04 -10.13 -7.44
CA LEU A 136 14.28 -11.06 -8.28
C LEU A 136 13.38 -10.35 -9.29
N LEU A 137 13.15 -9.05 -9.13
CA LEU A 137 12.18 -8.30 -9.91
C LEU A 137 12.85 -7.24 -10.77
N HIS A 138 12.25 -6.98 -11.93
CA HIS A 138 12.52 -5.78 -12.71
C HIS A 138 12.27 -4.54 -11.83
N LYS A 139 13.08 -3.49 -11.94
CA LYS A 139 13.01 -2.31 -11.06
C LYS A 139 11.61 -1.70 -10.96
N GLU A 140 10.93 -1.57 -12.10
CA GLU A 140 9.58 -1.03 -12.23
C GLU A 140 8.53 -1.98 -11.64
N ASN A 141 8.74 -3.30 -11.74
CA ASN A 141 7.90 -4.29 -11.09
C ASN A 141 8.11 -4.26 -9.56
N PHE A 142 9.36 -4.16 -9.10
CA PHE A 142 9.66 -4.02 -7.68
C PHE A 142 9.01 -2.76 -7.11
N HIS A 143 9.17 -1.61 -7.78
CA HIS A 143 8.49 -0.38 -7.37
C HIS A 143 6.95 -0.52 -7.35
N CYS A 144 6.36 -1.16 -8.37
CA CYS A 144 4.93 -1.45 -8.40
C CYS A 144 4.52 -2.35 -7.22
N LEU A 145 5.30 -3.38 -6.90
CA LEU A 145 5.07 -4.25 -5.75
C LEU A 145 5.10 -3.46 -4.44
N LEU A 146 6.09 -2.58 -4.24
CA LEU A 146 6.19 -1.74 -3.06
C LEU A 146 4.92 -0.89 -2.85
N LEU A 147 4.40 -0.27 -3.92
CA LEU A 147 3.16 0.52 -3.87
C LEU A 147 1.94 -0.34 -3.49
N THR A 148 1.84 -1.55 -4.05
CA THR A 148 0.78 -2.51 -3.70
C THR A 148 0.91 -2.96 -2.25
N VAL A 149 2.12 -3.21 -1.77
CA VAL A 149 2.40 -3.59 -0.37
C VAL A 149 2.02 -2.48 0.59
N CYS A 150 2.36 -1.21 0.31
CA CYS A 150 1.91 -0.06 1.12
C CYS A 150 0.38 -0.02 1.24
N SER A 151 -0.33 -0.26 0.13
CA SER A 151 -1.79 -0.29 0.13
C SER A 151 -2.37 -1.48 0.91
N GLU A 152 -1.66 -2.60 0.97
CA GLU A 152 -2.10 -3.76 1.75
C GLU A 152 -1.79 -3.57 3.24
N VAL A 153 -0.64 -2.98 3.59
CA VAL A 153 -0.28 -2.61 4.96
C VAL A 153 -1.34 -1.68 5.54
N GLU A 154 -1.68 -0.62 4.80
CA GLU A 154 -2.73 0.32 5.19
C GLU A 154 -4.06 -0.38 5.50
N ARG A 155 -4.50 -1.26 4.59
CA ARG A 155 -5.74 -2.03 4.75
C ARG A 155 -5.71 -2.98 5.95
N GLN A 156 -4.57 -3.63 6.21
CA GLN A 156 -4.44 -4.55 7.34
C GLN A 156 -4.37 -3.82 8.68
N MET A 157 -3.70 -2.66 8.73
CA MET A 157 -3.66 -1.80 9.92
C MET A 157 -5.03 -1.21 10.23
N GLU A 158 -5.73 -0.62 9.24
CA GLU A 158 -7.12 -0.16 9.42
C GLU A 158 -8.01 -1.29 9.96
N ARG A 159 -7.91 -2.49 9.38
CA ARG A 159 -8.71 -3.65 9.82
C ARG A 159 -8.52 -3.99 11.30
N VAL A 160 -7.31 -3.89 11.84
CA VAL A 160 -7.05 -4.26 13.24
C VAL A 160 -7.34 -3.09 14.19
N ILE A 161 -7.06 -1.85 13.79
CA ILE A 161 -7.43 -0.65 14.56
C ILE A 161 -8.94 -0.59 14.77
N MET A 162 -9.73 -0.87 13.72
CA MET A 162 -11.20 -0.86 13.79
C MET A 162 -11.81 -1.95 14.69
N LYS A 163 -10.99 -2.84 15.27
CA LYS A 163 -11.41 -3.85 16.26
C LYS A 163 -11.01 -3.49 17.69
N CYS A 164 -10.22 -2.44 17.87
CA CYS A 164 -9.68 -2.05 19.16
C CYS A 164 -10.58 -1.00 19.82
N SER A 165 -10.26 -0.68 21.08
CA SER A 165 -10.86 0.43 21.82
C SER A 165 -9.75 1.27 22.40
N PHE A 166 -9.86 2.59 22.29
CA PHE A 166 -8.81 3.53 22.63
C PHE A 166 -9.29 4.49 23.72
N ASN A 167 -8.37 4.94 24.57
CA ASN A 167 -8.53 6.21 25.28
C ASN A 167 -7.55 7.24 24.68
N ARG A 168 -7.50 8.46 25.24
CA ARG A 168 -6.57 9.50 24.80
C ARG A 168 -5.12 9.02 24.70
N LEU A 169 -4.63 8.26 25.68
CA LEU A 169 -3.26 7.76 25.72
C LEU A 169 -3.00 6.69 24.65
N GLY A 170 -3.96 5.79 24.42
CA GLY A 170 -3.90 4.86 23.29
C GLY A 170 -3.87 5.57 21.93
N GLY A 171 -4.63 6.66 21.78
CA GLY A 171 -4.57 7.52 20.59
C GLY A 171 -3.18 8.13 20.37
N LEU A 172 -2.49 8.58 21.42
CA LEU A 172 -1.11 9.07 21.35
C LEU A 172 -0.13 7.98 20.92
N GLN A 173 -0.23 6.80 21.53
CA GLN A 173 0.61 5.66 21.18
C GLN A 173 0.42 5.27 19.71
N LEU A 174 -0.83 5.18 19.25
CA LEU A 174 -1.13 4.87 17.85
C LEU A 174 -0.58 5.94 16.88
N ASP A 175 -0.63 7.23 17.24
CA ASP A 175 -0.02 8.30 16.42
C ASP A 175 1.50 8.12 16.30
N ARG A 176 2.17 7.78 17.40
CA ARG A 176 3.61 7.47 17.40
C ARG A 176 3.94 6.28 16.50
N GLU A 177 3.20 5.18 16.64
CA GLU A 177 3.39 3.98 15.82
C GLU A 177 3.14 4.27 14.34
N PHE A 178 2.07 5.01 14.03
CA PHE A 178 1.77 5.41 12.67
C PHE A 178 2.87 6.30 12.07
N ARG A 179 3.47 7.21 12.83
CA ARG A 179 4.62 8.00 12.36
C ARG A 179 5.82 7.14 12.05
N GLN A 180 6.13 6.15 12.90
CA GLN A 180 7.21 5.19 12.63
C GLN A 180 6.95 4.37 11.36
N LEU A 181 5.72 3.86 11.19
CA LEU A 181 5.29 3.17 9.98
C LEU A 181 5.39 4.07 8.74
N SER A 182 4.87 5.29 8.83
CA SER A 182 4.85 6.26 7.73
C SER A 182 6.26 6.66 7.30
N THR A 183 7.17 6.85 8.25
CA THR A 183 8.59 7.09 7.99
C THR A 183 9.24 5.89 7.29
N TYR A 184 8.99 4.66 7.78
CA TYR A 184 9.49 3.45 7.15
C TYR A 184 9.00 3.32 5.69
N LEU A 185 7.67 3.37 5.46
CA LEU A 185 7.08 3.23 4.12
C LEU A 185 7.52 4.35 3.17
N SER A 186 7.66 5.58 3.67
CA SER A 186 8.19 6.70 2.87
C SER A 186 9.67 6.51 2.53
N GLY A 187 10.45 5.87 3.41
CA GLY A 187 11.85 5.55 3.18
C GLY A 187 12.06 4.56 2.03
N ILE A 188 11.16 3.58 1.87
CA ILE A 188 11.28 2.56 0.82
C ILE A 188 10.57 2.92 -0.49
N VAL A 189 9.47 3.69 -0.47
CA VAL A 189 8.65 3.97 -1.66
C VAL A 189 8.70 5.45 -2.09
N GLY A 190 9.20 6.34 -1.23
CA GLY A 190 9.18 7.78 -1.45
C GLY A 190 7.82 8.41 -1.14
N TRP A 191 7.61 9.62 -1.67
CA TRP A 191 6.43 10.45 -1.34
C TRP A 191 5.08 9.77 -1.61
N ILE A 192 4.98 8.92 -2.64
CA ILE A 192 3.73 8.25 -3.03
C ILE A 192 3.18 7.36 -1.90
N ALA A 193 4.03 6.90 -0.97
CA ALA A 193 3.58 6.20 0.24
C ALA A 193 2.56 7.01 1.05
N ARG A 194 2.73 8.34 1.14
CA ARG A 194 1.85 9.22 1.90
C ARG A 194 0.44 9.24 1.32
N GLU A 195 0.33 9.22 -0.01
CA GLU A 195 -0.97 9.13 -0.68
C GLU A 195 -1.65 7.78 -0.40
N ARG A 196 -0.87 6.68 -0.33
CA ARG A 196 -1.41 5.35 0.02
C ARG A 196 -1.87 5.26 1.47
N CYS A 197 -1.17 5.93 2.39
CA CYS A 197 -1.48 5.93 3.82
C CYS A 197 -2.44 7.05 4.25
N ALA A 198 -2.95 7.87 3.32
CA ALA A 198 -3.74 9.07 3.64
C ALA A 198 -5.04 8.77 4.40
N ARG A 199 -5.68 7.62 4.13
CA ARG A 199 -6.89 7.20 4.85
C ARG A 199 -6.57 6.77 6.27
N LEU A 200 -5.58 5.91 6.46
CA LEU A 200 -5.08 5.54 7.79
C LEU A 200 -4.60 6.76 8.60
N ALA A 201 -3.93 7.73 7.98
CA ALA A 201 -3.54 8.98 8.63
C ALA A 201 -4.77 9.73 9.20
N GLN A 202 -5.87 9.80 8.45
CA GLN A 202 -7.11 10.42 8.94
C GLN A 202 -7.72 9.64 10.10
N ILE A 203 -7.68 8.30 10.07
CA ILE A 203 -8.17 7.45 11.16
C ILE A 203 -7.37 7.72 12.44
N VAL A 204 -6.04 7.69 12.33
CA VAL A 204 -5.12 7.95 13.45
C VAL A 204 -5.33 9.34 14.02
N ALA A 205 -5.45 10.36 13.15
CA ALA A 205 -5.68 11.73 13.60
C ALA A 205 -7.01 11.89 14.34
N LEU A 206 -8.10 11.27 13.86
CA LEU A 206 -9.39 11.26 14.56
C LEU A 206 -9.32 10.54 15.92
N LEU A 207 -8.55 9.46 16.04
CA LEU A 207 -8.35 8.79 17.32
C LEU A 207 -7.46 9.58 18.28
N ASN A 208 -6.70 10.55 17.79
CA ASN A 208 -5.76 11.36 18.57
C ASN A 208 -6.33 12.72 19.02
N VAL A 209 -7.58 13.06 18.68
CA VAL A 209 -8.22 14.32 19.11
C VAL A 209 -8.40 14.37 20.63
N GLU A 210 -8.32 15.56 21.19
CA GLU A 210 -8.57 15.81 22.62
C GLU A 210 -10.06 15.78 22.94
N ASN A 211 -10.89 16.30 22.04
CA ASN A 211 -12.33 16.45 22.23
C ASN A 211 -13.10 16.40 20.89
N LEU A 212 -14.42 16.53 20.96
CA LEU A 212 -15.29 16.41 19.78
C LEU A 212 -15.23 17.66 18.90
N GLU A 213 -14.96 18.82 19.48
CA GLU A 213 -14.79 20.09 18.76
C GLU A 213 -13.57 20.01 17.83
N GLU A 214 -12.44 19.53 18.32
CA GLU A 214 -11.23 19.30 17.51
C GLU A 214 -11.50 18.30 16.38
N ALA A 215 -12.32 17.27 16.61
CA ALA A 215 -12.69 16.32 15.55
C ALA A 215 -13.47 17.00 14.41
N VAL A 216 -14.35 17.95 14.72
CA VAL A 216 -15.07 18.75 13.72
C VAL A 216 -14.11 19.67 12.96
N GLU A 217 -13.23 20.38 13.68
CA GLU A 217 -12.23 21.26 13.05
C GLU A 217 -11.30 20.50 12.11
N LEU A 218 -10.82 19.33 12.53
CA LEU A 218 -9.96 18.47 11.72
C LEU A 218 -10.68 18.02 10.44
N ARG A 219 -11.97 17.69 10.52
CA ARG A 219 -12.77 17.29 9.36
C ARG A 219 -12.96 18.42 8.37
N GLU A 220 -13.26 19.61 8.84
CA GLU A 220 -13.40 20.78 7.97
C GLU A 220 -12.08 21.12 7.28
N ALA A 221 -10.95 21.02 7.98
CA ALA A 221 -9.63 21.19 7.39
C ALA A 221 -9.33 20.15 6.29
N VAL A 222 -9.72 18.89 6.49
CA VAL A 222 -9.53 17.82 5.50
C VAL A 222 -10.45 17.99 4.28
N LYS A 223 -11.71 18.43 4.46
CA LYS A 223 -12.64 18.72 3.35
C LYS A 223 -12.12 19.84 2.44
N ALA A 224 -11.45 20.83 3.01
CA ALA A 224 -10.85 21.92 2.24
C ALA A 224 -9.64 21.47 1.39
N SER A 225 -9.11 20.27 1.62
CA SER A 225 -7.94 19.75 0.89
C SER A 225 -8.34 19.01 -0.39
N PRO A 226 -7.91 19.47 -1.59
CA PRO A 226 -8.24 18.83 -2.86
C PRO A 226 -7.51 17.49 -3.11
N ILE A 227 -6.63 17.07 -2.20
CA ILE A 227 -5.70 15.95 -2.39
C ILE A 227 -6.16 14.68 -1.63
N ALA A 228 -6.99 14.82 -0.59
CA ALA A 228 -7.32 13.71 0.30
C ALA A 228 -8.51 12.89 -0.20
N ARG A 229 -8.37 11.55 -0.24
CA ARG A 229 -9.53 10.64 -0.20
C ARG A 229 -10.14 10.74 1.21
N VAL A 230 -11.08 11.64 1.37
CA VAL A 230 -11.69 11.96 2.67
C VAL A 230 -12.51 10.78 3.18
N LEU A 231 -12.35 10.43 4.46
CA LEU A 231 -13.26 9.50 5.15
C LEU A 231 -14.71 9.97 4.97
N THR A 232 -15.66 9.05 4.82
CA THR A 232 -17.07 9.47 4.85
C THR A 232 -17.43 9.95 6.27
N PRO A 233 -18.44 10.84 6.44
CA PRO A 233 -18.93 11.21 7.77
C PRO A 233 -19.26 9.98 8.63
N ALA A 234 -19.93 8.99 8.03
CA ALA A 234 -20.28 7.74 8.70
C ALA A 234 -19.04 6.95 9.15
N ASP A 235 -17.97 6.91 8.35
CA ASP A 235 -16.72 6.26 8.76
C ASP A 235 -16.02 7.04 9.88
N ALA A 236 -16.02 8.38 9.82
CA ALA A 236 -15.44 9.20 10.88
C ALA A 236 -16.17 9.00 12.23
N VAL A 237 -17.50 8.93 12.22
CA VAL A 237 -18.29 8.57 13.42
C VAL A 237 -17.87 7.20 13.96
N LYS A 238 -17.73 6.18 13.10
CA LYS A 238 -17.31 4.84 13.53
C LYS A 238 -15.91 4.83 14.14
N VAL A 239 -14.99 5.63 13.60
CA VAL A 239 -13.63 5.78 14.14
C VAL A 239 -13.68 6.44 15.52
N LEU A 240 -14.40 7.56 15.67
CA LEU A 240 -14.55 8.24 16.96
C LEU A 240 -15.25 7.36 18.01
N GLN A 241 -16.13 6.45 17.61
CA GLN A 241 -16.77 5.48 18.51
C GLN A 241 -15.77 4.46 19.10
N LEU A 242 -14.58 4.32 18.55
CA LEU A 242 -13.53 3.49 19.15
C LEU A 242 -12.94 4.15 20.41
N ARG A 243 -13.15 5.47 20.62
CA ARG A 243 -12.69 6.19 21.81
C ARG A 243 -13.66 6.01 22.98
N THR A 244 -13.23 5.27 24.00
CA THR A 244 -14.06 4.92 25.18
C THR A 244 -14.32 6.10 26.10
N ASP A 245 -13.48 7.13 26.02
CA ASP A 245 -13.54 8.37 26.79
C ASP A 245 -14.42 9.45 26.14
N LEU A 246 -14.83 9.27 24.87
CA LEU A 246 -15.75 10.17 24.19
C LEU A 246 -17.22 9.76 24.40
N PRO A 247 -18.14 10.69 24.72
CA PRO A 247 -19.54 10.34 24.92
C PRO A 247 -20.22 9.84 23.63
N THR A 248 -20.52 8.54 23.56
CA THR A 248 -21.13 7.90 22.37
C THR A 248 -22.39 8.61 21.84
N PRO A 249 -23.34 9.08 22.67
CA PRO A 249 -24.52 9.78 22.18
C PRO A 249 -24.21 11.11 21.49
N LEU A 250 -23.12 11.78 21.88
CA LEU A 250 -22.67 13.02 21.24
C LEU A 250 -21.97 12.70 19.92
N VAL A 251 -21.09 11.70 19.90
CA VAL A 251 -20.41 11.24 18.68
C VAL A 251 -21.41 10.87 17.57
N GLN A 252 -22.54 10.23 17.91
CA GLN A 252 -23.57 9.86 16.94
C GLN A 252 -24.33 11.06 16.35
N LYS A 253 -24.33 12.19 17.05
CA LYS A 253 -25.03 13.42 16.64
C LYS A 253 -24.08 14.45 16.01
N LEU A 254 -22.78 14.13 15.94
CA LEU A 254 -21.79 15.03 15.38
C LEU A 254 -22.03 15.22 13.88
N ASP A 255 -21.95 16.47 13.44
CA ASP A 255 -21.98 16.83 12.02
C ASP A 255 -20.53 16.89 11.52
N LEU A 256 -20.09 15.84 10.81
CA LEU A 256 -18.70 15.60 10.40
C LEU A 256 -18.53 15.71 8.89
#